data_AF-A0AB39HSJ7-F1
#
_entry.id   AF-A0AB39HSJ7-F1
#
_cell.length_a   1.000
_cell.length_b   1.000
_cell.length_c   1.000
_cell.angle_alpha   90.00
_cell.angle_beta   90.00
_cell.angle_gamma   90.00
#
_symmetry.space_group_name_H-M   'P 1'
#
loop_
_entity.id
_entity.type
_entity.pdbx_description
1 polymer ?
#
loop_
_entity_poly.entity_id
_entity_poly.type
_entity_poly.pdbx_seq_one_letter_code
_entity_poly.pdbx_strand_id
1 'polypeptide(L)'
;MENLHRRIHISRKIFLILAWIYVACIVVQTFIAGMAFFTSSTWKYHTTFVIWFQFTPIIMLILSFIGQLPKKIRWQVVGLFLLIVPLQYISINIPAIAAIHPVIPLVLFWLGLVIIKQTRMIIK
;
A
#
# COMPACT_ATOMS: atom_id res chain seq x y z
N MET A 1 -13.06 8.89 -28.94
CA MET A 1 -12.04 9.65 -28.16
C MET A 1 -12.56 10.01 -26.77
N GLU A 2 -13.73 10.65 -26.64
CA GLU A 2 -14.32 11.09 -25.36
C GLU A 2 -14.40 9.98 -24.27
N ASN A 3 -14.92 8.80 -24.64
CA ASN A 3 -15.03 7.66 -23.73
C ASN A 3 -13.68 7.16 -23.19
N LEU A 4 -12.60 7.29 -23.97
CA LEU A 4 -11.26 6.88 -23.55
C LEU A 4 -10.69 7.85 -22.50
N HIS A 5 -10.78 9.16 -22.76
CA HIS A 5 -10.34 10.18 -21.81
C HIS A 5 -11.11 10.10 -20.49
N ARG A 6 -12.43 9.85 -20.55
CA ARG A 6 -13.26 9.64 -19.36
C ARG A 6 -12.81 8.42 -18.55
N ARG A 7 -12.57 7.28 -19.21
CA ARG A 7 -12.07 6.05 -18.56
C ARG A 7 -10.71 6.26 -17.88
N ILE A 8 -9.78 6.94 -18.56
CA ILE A 8 -8.46 7.28 -18.01
C ILE A 8 -8.62 8.14 -16.74
N HIS A 9 -9.44 9.19 -16.80
CA HIS A 9 -9.64 10.10 -15.67
C HIS A 9 -10.27 9.40 -14.46
N ILE A 10 -11.32 8.60 -14.68
CA ILE A 10 -11.97 7.82 -13.62
C ILE A 10 -10.97 6.85 -13.01
N SER A 11 -10.20 6.13 -13.83
CA SER A 11 -9.17 5.19 -13.35
C SER A 11 -8.14 5.88 -12.46
N ARG A 12 -7.66 7.07 -12.84
CA ARG A 12 -6.72 7.87 -12.03
C ARG A 12 -7.33 8.30 -10.69
N LYS A 13 -8.61 8.71 -10.67
CA LYS A 13 -9.32 9.07 -9.43
C LYS A 13 -9.47 7.86 -8.49
N ILE A 14 -9.92 6.72 -9.01
CA ILE A 14 -10.05 5.48 -8.23
C ILE A 14 -8.69 5.05 -7.68
N PHE A 15 -7.63 5.10 -8.51
CA PHE A 15 -6.27 4.84 -8.08
C PHE A 15 -5.86 5.74 -6.90
N LEU A 16 -6.13 7.04 -7.00
CA LEU A 16 -5.79 8.01 -5.95
C LEU A 16 -6.54 7.72 -4.64
N ILE A 17 -7.83 7.38 -4.72
CA ILE A 17 -8.64 7.01 -3.55
C ILE A 17 -8.07 5.75 -2.89
N LEU A 18 -7.76 4.71 -3.68
CA LEU A 18 -7.17 3.48 -3.16
C LEU A 18 -5.80 3.73 -2.52
N ALA A 19 -4.98 4.63 -3.08
CA ALA A 19 -3.70 4.99 -2.48
C ALA A 19 -3.88 5.62 -1.08
N TRP A 20 -4.88 6.49 -0.90
CA TRP A 20 -5.22 7.06 0.41
C TRP A 20 -5.73 6.01 1.38
N ILE A 21 -6.65 5.15 0.94
CA ILE A 21 -7.17 4.05 1.75
C ILE A 21 -6.02 3.14 2.21
N TYR A 22 -5.12 2.77 1.30
CA TYR A 22 -3.96 1.94 1.60
C TYR A 22 -3.04 2.57 2.66
N VAL A 23 -2.74 3.86 2.54
CA VAL A 23 -1.96 4.60 3.55
C VAL A 23 -2.67 4.62 4.90
N ALA A 24 -3.99 4.84 4.93
CA ALA A 24 -4.78 4.77 6.16
C ALA A 24 -4.76 3.37 6.79
N CYS A 25 -4.88 2.32 5.97
CA CYS A 25 -4.74 0.93 6.42
C CYS A 25 -3.38 0.66 7.07
N ILE A 26 -2.28 1.21 6.53
CA ILE A 26 -0.96 1.07 7.15
C ILE A 26 -0.91 1.72 8.54
N VAL A 27 -1.49 2.91 8.69
CA VAL A 27 -1.58 3.59 10.00
C VAL A 27 -2.38 2.74 10.99
N VAL A 28 -3.54 2.23 10.58
CA VAL A 28 -4.38 1.35 11.41
C VAL A 28 -3.65 0.06 11.76
N GLN A 29 -2.98 -0.58 10.80
CA GLN A 29 -2.21 -1.81 11.03
C GLN A 29 -1.06 -1.60 12.03
N THR A 30 -0.39 -0.44 11.93
CA THR A 30 0.69 -0.06 12.86
C THR A 30 0.14 0.22 14.26
N PHE A 31 -1.01 0.89 14.36
CA PHE A 31 -1.69 1.10 15.64
C PHE A 31 -2.10 -0.23 16.30
N ILE A 32 -2.67 -1.18 15.55
CA ILE A 32 -3.04 -2.50 16.09
C ILE A 32 -1.80 -3.28 16.53
N ALA A 33 -0.67 -3.17 15.81
CA ALA A 33 0.60 -3.76 16.25
C ALA A 33 1.06 -3.18 17.59
N GLY A 34 0.95 -1.85 17.76
CA GLY A 34 1.23 -1.16 19.02
C GLY A 34 0.33 -1.65 20.15
N MET A 35 -0.98 -1.81 19.91
CA MET A 35 -1.88 -2.41 20.89
C MET A 35 -1.45 -3.83 21.27
N ALA A 36 -1.02 -4.64 20.30
CA ALA A 36 -0.60 -6.02 20.53
C ALA A 36 0.66 -6.15 21.38
N PHE A 37 1.52 -5.12 21.36
CA PHE A 37 2.65 -5.01 22.27
C PHE A 37 2.21 -4.85 23.73
N PHE A 38 1.20 -4.03 24.00
CA PHE A 38 0.67 -3.79 25.35
C PHE A 38 -0.39 -4.82 25.79
N THR A 39 -1.06 -5.48 24.84
CA THR A 39 -2.18 -6.38 25.09
C THR A 39 -2.15 -7.53 24.10
N SER A 40 -1.55 -8.65 24.52
CA SER A 40 -1.27 -9.82 23.67
C SER A 40 -2.51 -10.42 22.97
N SER A 41 -3.72 -10.27 23.53
CA SER A 41 -4.95 -10.74 22.89
C SER A 41 -5.25 -10.04 21.56
N THR A 42 -4.65 -8.87 21.30
CA THR A 42 -4.89 -8.10 20.08
C THR A 42 -4.01 -8.50 18.89
N TRP A 43 -3.05 -9.42 19.07
CA TRP A 43 -2.24 -9.97 17.96
C TRP A 43 -3.11 -10.57 16.84
N LYS A 44 -4.24 -11.19 17.18
CA LYS A 44 -5.20 -11.73 16.20
C LYS A 44 -5.72 -10.64 15.27
N TYR A 45 -5.99 -9.43 15.76
CA TYR A 45 -6.44 -8.33 14.93
C TYR A 45 -5.33 -7.86 14.00
N HIS A 46 -4.09 -7.77 14.48
CA HIS A 46 -2.94 -7.39 13.66
C HIS A 46 -2.72 -8.36 12.50
N THR A 47 -2.71 -9.67 12.78
CA THR A 47 -2.43 -10.70 11.76
C THR A 47 -3.58 -10.91 10.78
N THR A 48 -4.82 -10.59 11.16
CA THR A 48 -5.99 -10.73 10.28
C THR A 48 -6.29 -9.46 9.49
N PHE A 49 -6.03 -8.26 10.04
CA PHE A 49 -6.35 -7.01 9.36
C PHE A 49 -5.58 -6.83 8.04
N VAL A 50 -4.30 -7.23 8.02
CA VAL A 50 -3.45 -7.15 6.81
C VAL A 50 -4.01 -7.90 5.61
N ILE A 51 -4.74 -9.01 5.84
CA ILE A 51 -5.32 -9.84 4.79
C ILE A 51 -6.29 -9.05 3.92
N TRP A 52 -7.00 -8.08 4.52
CA TRP A 52 -8.01 -7.27 3.84
C TRP A 52 -7.44 -6.27 2.83
N PHE A 53 -6.18 -5.84 2.99
CA PHE A 53 -5.61 -4.78 2.14
C PHE A 53 -4.25 -5.11 1.51
N GLN A 54 -3.63 -6.24 1.85
CA GLN A 54 -2.32 -6.62 1.29
C GLN A 54 -2.31 -6.72 -0.25
N PHE A 55 -3.47 -6.99 -0.86
CA PHE A 55 -3.62 -7.09 -2.32
C PHE A 55 -4.08 -5.79 -3.00
N THR A 56 -4.36 -4.73 -2.24
CA THR A 56 -4.69 -3.41 -2.81
C THR A 56 -3.67 -2.91 -3.84
N PRO A 57 -2.34 -3.09 -3.66
CA PRO A 57 -1.36 -2.72 -4.68
C PRO A 57 -1.56 -3.41 -6.05
N ILE A 58 -2.14 -4.62 -6.11
CA ILE A 58 -2.43 -5.29 -7.39
C ILE A 58 -3.53 -4.54 -8.14
N ILE A 59 -4.60 -4.17 -7.45
CA ILE A 59 -5.71 -3.39 -8.03
C ILE A 59 -5.17 -2.03 -8.50
N MET A 60 -4.35 -1.37 -7.67
CA MET A 60 -3.68 -0.13 -8.04
C MET A 60 -2.79 -0.31 -9.27
N LEU A 61 -2.05 -1.42 -9.38
CA LEU A 61 -1.18 -1.69 -10.52
C LEU A 61 -2.01 -1.80 -11.81
N ILE A 62 -3.11 -2.54 -11.81
CA ILE A 62 -4.03 -2.64 -12.95
C ILE A 62 -4.56 -1.25 -13.35
N LEU A 63 -5.04 -0.47 -12.38
CA LEU A 63 -5.51 0.90 -12.61
C LEU A 63 -4.41 1.82 -13.14
N SER A 64 -3.15 1.60 -12.77
CA SER A 64 -2.03 2.40 -13.28
C SER A 64 -1.80 2.22 -14.79
N PHE A 65 -2.13 1.06 -15.34
CA PHE A 65 -2.11 0.82 -16.78
C PHE A 65 -3.31 1.46 -17.48
N ILE A 66 -4.52 1.25 -16.95
CA ILE A 66 -5.77 1.82 -17.50
C ILE A 66 -5.72 3.36 -17.49
N GLY A 67 -5.28 3.94 -16.37
CA GLY A 67 -5.09 5.37 -16.19
C GLY A 67 -3.85 5.95 -16.88
N GLN A 68 -3.10 5.12 -17.61
CA GLN A 68 -1.87 5.52 -18.32
C GLN A 68 -0.89 6.30 -17.43
N LEU A 69 -0.73 5.88 -16.17
CA LEU A 69 0.19 6.50 -15.24
C LEU A 69 1.65 6.22 -15.66
N PRO A 70 2.61 7.13 -15.36
CA PRO A 70 4.02 6.97 -15.69
C PRO A 70 4.61 5.66 -15.15
N LYS A 71 5.57 5.07 -15.88
CA LYS A 71 6.26 3.83 -15.48
C LYS A 71 6.81 3.89 -14.05
N LYS A 72 7.30 5.07 -13.62
CA LYS A 72 7.78 5.31 -12.26
C LYS A 72 6.73 4.96 -11.20
N ILE A 73 5.49 5.43 -11.35
CA ILE A 73 4.41 5.13 -10.40
C ILE A 73 4.11 3.63 -10.39
N ARG A 74 4.12 2.97 -11.56
CA ARG A 74 3.88 1.51 -11.65
C ARG A 74 4.92 0.72 -10.86
N TRP A 75 6.20 1.05 -11.01
CA TRP A 75 7.28 0.43 -10.25
C TRP A 75 7.21 0.71 -8.75
N GLN A 76 6.75 1.90 -8.35
CA GLN A 76 6.51 2.20 -6.95
C GLN A 76 5.38 1.36 -6.37
N VAL A 77 4.29 1.11 -7.13
CA VAL A 77 3.20 0.21 -6.72
C VAL A 77 3.66 -1.24 -6.64
N VAL A 78 4.53 -1.69 -7.57
CA VAL A 78 5.20 -3.00 -7.44
C VAL A 78 6.02 -3.05 -6.14
N GLY A 79 6.73 -1.97 -5.81
CA GLY A 79 7.42 -1.83 -4.53
C GLY A 79 6.50 -1.98 -3.33
N LEU A 80 5.32 -1.36 -3.34
CA LEU A 80 4.32 -1.55 -2.26
C LEU A 80 3.91 -3.02 -2.09
N PHE A 81 3.67 -3.74 -3.19
CA PHE A 81 3.31 -5.15 -3.15
C PHE A 81 4.43 -6.02 -2.58
N LEU A 82 5.66 -5.83 -3.06
CA LEU A 82 6.83 -6.60 -2.62
C LEU A 82 7.24 -6.28 -1.17
N LEU A 83 7.03 -5.05 -0.72
CA LEU A 83 7.31 -4.69 0.67
C LEU A 83 6.29 -5.31 1.64
N ILE A 84 5.00 -5.40 1.26
CA ILE A 84 4.00 -6.09 2.09
C ILE A 84 4.15 -7.60 2.06
N VAL A 85 4.12 -8.24 0.87
CA VAL A 85 3.79 -9.67 0.80
C VAL A 85 5.00 -10.57 1.07
N PRO A 86 6.14 -10.45 0.37
CA PRO A 86 7.31 -11.24 0.72
C PRO A 86 8.04 -10.68 1.95
N LEU A 87 8.31 -9.38 2.02
CA LEU A 87 9.23 -8.84 3.04
C LEU A 87 8.65 -8.86 4.46
N GLN A 88 7.38 -8.52 4.68
CA GLN A 88 6.81 -8.59 6.04
C GLN A 88 6.69 -10.04 6.52
N TYR A 89 6.23 -10.95 5.68
CA TYR A 89 6.08 -12.36 6.04
C TYR A 89 7.44 -13.05 6.21
N ILE A 90 8.45 -12.73 5.40
CA ILE A 90 9.80 -13.29 5.58
C ILE A 90 10.46 -12.71 6.83
N SER A 91 10.31 -11.41 7.09
CA SER A 91 10.99 -10.75 8.21
C SER A 91 10.69 -11.40 9.56
N ILE A 92 9.43 -11.79 9.80
CA ILE A 92 9.03 -12.41 11.07
C ILE A 92 9.52 -13.86 11.23
N ASN A 93 9.86 -14.54 10.13
CA ASN A 93 10.27 -15.95 10.14
C ASN A 93 11.79 -16.13 10.19
N ILE A 94 12.57 -15.06 9.96
CA ILE A 94 14.03 -15.10 10.01
C ILE A 94 14.50 -14.19 11.16
N PRO A 95 14.95 -14.75 12.30
CA PRO A 95 15.29 -13.98 13.49
C PRO A 95 16.28 -12.84 13.24
N ALA A 96 17.27 -13.07 12.36
CA ALA A 96 18.31 -12.09 12.02
C ALA A 96 17.76 -10.79 11.38
N ILE A 97 16.57 -10.84 10.78
CA ILE A 97 15.94 -9.69 10.12
C ILE A 97 14.59 -9.33 10.73
N ALA A 98 14.15 -9.98 11.80
CA ALA A 98 12.88 -9.69 12.46
C ALA A 98 12.77 -8.23 12.93
N ALA A 99 13.89 -7.63 13.34
CA ALA A 99 13.95 -6.22 13.74
C ALA A 99 13.63 -5.24 12.58
N ILE A 100 13.67 -5.68 11.31
CA ILE A 100 13.28 -4.84 10.17
C ILE A 100 11.76 -4.75 9.99
N HIS A 101 11.01 -5.70 10.55
CA HIS A 101 9.55 -5.75 10.45
C HIS A 101 8.86 -4.42 10.79
N PRO A 102 9.16 -3.74 11.91
CA PRO A 102 8.56 -2.44 12.22
C PRO A 102 9.07 -1.28 11.34
N VAL A 103 10.18 -1.45 10.61
CA VAL A 103 10.71 -0.43 9.70
C VAL A 103 9.97 -0.46 8.35
N ILE A 104 9.56 -1.64 7.89
CA ILE A 104 8.85 -1.81 6.61
C ILE A 104 7.56 -0.96 6.50
N PRO A 105 6.66 -0.88 7.51
CA PRO A 105 5.47 -0.04 7.48
C PRO A 105 5.79 1.44 7.30
N LEU A 106 6.92 1.92 7.84
CA LEU A 106 7.36 3.32 7.68
C LEU A 106 7.73 3.59 6.23
N VAL A 107 8.47 2.67 5.60
CA VAL A 107 8.83 2.76 4.18
C VAL A 107 7.59 2.67 3.29
N LEU A 108 6.68 1.75 3.58
CA LEU A 108 5.40 1.60 2.88
C LEU A 108 4.55 2.87 2.97
N PHE A 109 4.41 3.44 4.18
CA PHE A 109 3.67 4.67 4.43
C PHE A 109 4.25 5.83 3.61
N TRP A 110 5.58 6.02 3.70
CA TRP A 110 6.27 7.07 2.96
C TRP A 110 6.11 6.92 1.45
N LEU A 111 6.32 5.71 0.92
CA LEU A 111 6.16 5.42 -0.50
C LEU A 111 4.71 5.65 -0.97
N GLY A 112 3.72 5.30 -0.14
CA GLY A 112 2.31 5.61 -0.38
C GLY A 112 2.04 7.10 -0.51
N LEU A 113 2.58 7.93 0.40
CA LEU A 113 2.47 9.39 0.31
C LEU A 113 3.14 9.96 -0.95
N VAL A 114 4.30 9.42 -1.33
CA VAL A 114 4.99 9.79 -2.57
C VAL A 114 4.12 9.48 -3.80
N ILE A 115 3.51 8.29 -3.87
CA ILE A 115 2.60 7.90 -4.95
C ILE A 115 1.39 8.84 -5.01
N ILE A 116 0.77 9.14 -3.87
CA ILE A 116 -0.36 10.07 -3.77
C ILE A 116 0.00 11.45 -4.33
N LYS A 117 1.16 12.00 -3.91
CA LYS A 117 1.64 13.30 -4.38
C LYS A 117 1.84 13.30 -5.90
N GLN A 118 2.50 12.27 -6.43
CA GLN A 118 2.74 12.15 -7.87
C GLN A 118 1.44 12.03 -8.68
N THR A 119 0.51 11.18 -8.24
CA THR A 119 -0.78 11.00 -8.92
C THR A 119 -1.62 12.27 -8.90
N ARG A 120 -1.64 13.01 -7.77
CA ARG A 120 -2.35 14.30 -7.69
C ARG A 120 -1.83 15.32 -8.71
N MET A 121 -0.51 15.36 -8.96
CA MET A 121 0.07 16.26 -9.97
C MET A 121 -0.33 15.89 -11.41
N ILE A 122 -0.75 14.65 -11.67
CA ILE A 122 -1.18 14.17 -12.99
C ILE A 122 -2.68 14.38 -13.23
N ILE A 123 -3.49 14.46 -12.17
CA ILE A 123 -4.95 14.62 -12.25
C ILE A 123 -5.38 16.09 -12.32
N LYS A 124 -4.53 17.01 -11.81
CA LYS A 124 -4.69 18.45 -12.02
C LYS A 124 -4.65 18.78 -13.50
#